data_AF-A0A1F4ET67-F1
#
_entry.id   AF-A0A1F4ET67-F1
#
_cell.length_a   1.000
_cell.length_b   1.000
_cell.length_c   1.000
_cell.angle_alpha   90.00
_cell.angle_beta   90.00
_cell.angle_gamma   90.00
#
_symmetry.space_group_name_H-M   'P 1'
#
loop_
_entity.id
_entity.type
_entity.pdbx_description
1 polymer ?
#
loop_
_entity_poly.entity_id
_entity_poly.type
_entity_poly.pdbx_seq_one_letter_code
_entity_poly.pdbx_strand_id
1 'polypeptide(L)' 'MARLIELNDFRSQCERQLARRLESRIRFGFFRNANPVRDEGINRSFASMDEYRRFCERRYPAYYGYSRPRAAARVR' A
#
# COMPACT_ATOMS: atom_id res chain seq x y z
N MET A 1 -11.94 27.72 6.51
CA MET A 1 -11.53 27.32 7.88
C MET A 1 -11.27 25.83 8.04
N ALA A 2 -12.14 24.92 7.55
CA ALA A 2 -11.97 23.47 7.70
C ALA A 2 -10.59 22.91 7.28
N ARG A 3 -10.09 23.31 6.10
CA ARG A 3 -8.76 22.90 5.60
C ARG A 3 -7.59 23.33 6.51
N LEU A 4 -7.73 24.45 7.21
CA LEU A 4 -6.71 24.97 8.13
C LEU A 4 -6.67 24.14 9.41
N ILE A 5 -7.83 23.70 9.89
CA ILE A 5 -7.97 22.79 11.04
C ILE A 5 -7.35 21.43 10.70
N GLU A 6 -7.64 20.89 9.51
CA GLU A 6 -7.09 19.61 9.03
C GLU A 6 -5.57 19.63 8.93
N LEU A 7 -4.99 20.69 8.35
CA LEU A 7 -3.54 20.84 8.26
C LEU A 7 -2.88 21.03 9.63
N ASN A 8 -3.56 21.70 10.56
CA ASN A 8 -3.06 21.87 11.91
C ASN A 8 -3.09 20.55 12.69
N ASP A 9 -4.16 19.76 12.57
CA ASP A 9 -4.23 18.44 13.18
C ASP A 9 -3.16 17.49 12.62
N PHE A 10 -2.98 17.50 11.29
CA PHE A 10 -1.91 16.74 10.64
C PHE A 10 -0.53 17.16 11.15
N ARG A 11 -0.25 18.46 11.28
CA ARG A 11 1.00 18.95 11.87
C ARG A 11 1.18 18.42 13.30
N SER A 12 0.17 18.56 14.16
CA SER A 12 0.25 18.07 15.53
C SER A 12 0.42 16.54 15.60
N GLN A 13 -0.16 15.78 14.67
CA GLN A 13 0.09 14.35 14.55
C GLN A 13 1.56 14.06 14.23
N CYS A 14 2.15 14.77 13.26
CA CYS A 14 3.56 14.64 12.91
C CYS A 14 4.48 14.96 14.10
N GLU A 15 4.23 16.04 14.83
CA GLU A 15 4.98 16.42 16.02
C GLU A 15 4.93 15.32 17.10
N ARG A 16 3.75 14.74 17.37
CA ARG A 16 3.60 13.61 18.30
C ARG A 16 4.40 12.39 17.87
N GLN A 17 4.45 12.07 16.57
CA GLN A 17 5.25 10.95 16.06
C GLN A 17 6.76 11.22 16.19
N LEU A 18 7.19 12.45 15.90
CA LEU A 18 8.57 12.90 16.04
C LEU A 18 9.03 13.06 17.50
N ALA A 19 8.12 13.07 18.47
CA ALA A 19 8.45 13.04 19.89
C ALA A 19 8.61 11.61 20.46
N ARG A 20 8.21 10.57 19.71
CA ARG A 20 8.31 9.17 20.20
C ARG A 20 9.76 8.73 20.35
N ARG A 21 10.04 7.96 21.41
CA ARG A 21 11.32 7.27 21.61
C ARG A 21 11.65 6.40 20.40
N LEU A 22 12.94 6.31 20.04
CA LEU A 22 13.41 5.51 18.90
C LEU A 22 12.90 4.07 18.96
N GLU A 23 12.96 3.45 20.15
CA GLU A 23 12.46 2.10 20.39
C GLU A 23 10.98 1.95 19.99
N SER A 24 10.12 2.92 20.35
CA SER A 24 8.71 2.90 19.98
C SER A 24 8.51 3.06 18.47
N ARG A 25 9.37 3.84 17.80
CA ARG A 25 9.32 3.96 16.33
C ARG A 25 9.73 2.68 15.64
N ILE A 26 10.75 1.98 16.14
CA ILE A 26 11.17 0.69 15.60
C ILE A 26 10.08 -0.36 15.86
N ARG A 27 9.51 -0.39 17.07
CA ARG A 27 8.49 -1.38 17.44
C ARG A 27 7.19 -1.23 16.66
N PHE A 28 6.74 0.00 16.39
CA PHE A 28 5.42 0.27 15.82
C PHE A 28 5.43 0.92 14.44
N GLY A 29 6.58 1.44 13.98
CA GLY A 29 6.70 2.09 12.67
C GLY A 29 6.93 1.12 11.51
N PHE A 30 7.25 -0.13 11.82
CA PHE A 30 7.41 -1.19 10.83
C PHE A 30 6.33 -2.24 11.01
N PHE A 31 5.80 -2.72 9.90
CA PHE A 31 4.92 -3.88 9.85
C PHE A 31 5.42 -4.81 8.75
N ARG A 32 5.19 -6.12 8.90
CA ARG A 32 5.46 -7.07 7.82
C ARG A 32 4.31 -7.00 6.83
N ASN A 33 4.57 -6.42 5.66
CA ASN A 33 3.68 -6.58 4.52
C ASN A 33 4.02 -7.90 3.81
N ALA A 34 3.07 -8.84 3.79
CA ALA A 34 3.24 -10.09 3.04
C ALA A 34 3.37 -9.75 1.55
N ASN A 35 4.57 -9.94 1.00
CA ASN A 35 4.87 -9.67 -0.39
C ASN A 35 4.92 -11.01 -1.13
N PRO A 36 3.90 -11.34 -1.95
CA PRO A 36 3.81 -12.66 -2.57
C PRO A 36 4.99 -12.98 -3.50
N VAL A 37 5.62 -11.97 -4.11
CA VAL A 37 6.79 -12.19 -4.98
C VAL A 37 8.02 -12.52 -4.16
N ARG A 38 8.27 -11.78 -3.08
CA ARG A 38 9.44 -12.00 -2.21
C ARG A 38 9.27 -13.21 -1.30
N ASP A 39 8.07 -13.44 -0.79
CA ASP A 39 7.78 -14.51 0.16
C ASP A 39 7.70 -15.89 -0.51
N GLU A 40 7.36 -15.98 -1.81
CA GLU A 40 7.36 -17.25 -2.54
C GLU A 40 8.76 -17.72 -2.96
N GLY A 41 9.77 -16.85 -2.96
CA GLY A 41 11.14 -17.18 -3.35
C GLY A 41 11.31 -17.58 -4.83
N ILE A 42 10.30 -17.31 -5.66
CA ILE A 42 10.28 -17.68 -7.08
C ILE A 42 10.32 -16.41 -7.93
N ASN A 43 11.37 -16.27 -8.73
CA ASN A 43 11.43 -15.26 -9.79
C ASN A 43 10.61 -15.75 -10.98
N ARG A 44 9.68 -14.93 -11.46
CA ARG A 44 8.86 -15.22 -12.64
C ARG A 44 9.03 -14.12 -13.69
N SER A 45 9.18 -14.54 -14.94
CA SER A 45 9.12 -13.68 -16.11
C SER A 45 7.89 -14.08 -16.95
N PHE A 46 7.38 -13.13 -17.73
CA PHE A 46 6.24 -13.32 -18.62
C PHE A 46 6.61 -12.85 -20.02
N ALA A 47 6.07 -13.49 -21.05
CA ALA A 47 6.35 -13.11 -22.44
C ALA A 47 5.60 -11.84 -22.85
N SER A 48 4.58 -11.44 -22.08
CA SER A 48 3.81 -10.21 -22.31
C SER A 48 3.19 -9.65 -21.03
N MET A 49 2.85 -8.36 -21.07
CA MET A 49 2.10 -7.70 -19.99
C MET A 49 0.70 -8.26 -19.79
N ASP A 50 0.11 -8.80 -20.85
CA ASP A 50 -1.24 -9.37 -20.79
C ASP A 50 -1.26 -10.71 -20.04
N GLU A 51 -0.23 -11.53 -20.25
CA GLU A 51 0.02 -12.75 -19.50
C GLU A 51 0.28 -12.47 -18.01
N TYR A 52 1.14 -11.50 -17.71
CA TYR A 52 1.41 -11.04 -16.34
C TYR A 52 0.12 -10.61 -15.61
N ARG A 53 -0.72 -9.78 -16.24
CA ARG A 53 -1.97 -9.31 -15.63
C ARG A 53 -2.94 -10.44 -15.36
N ARG A 54 -3.13 -11.36 -16.32
CA ARG A 54 -3.97 -12.56 -16.13
C ARG A 54 -3.47 -13.42 -14.97
N PHE A 55 -2.16 -13.58 -14.81
CA PHE A 55 -1.59 -14.28 -13.67
C PHE A 55 -1.94 -13.58 -12.36
N CYS A 56 -1.69 -12.27 -12.27
CA CYS A 56 -1.99 -11.48 -11.08
C CYS A 56 -3.47 -11.51 -10.68
N GLU A 57 -4.39 -11.38 -11.65
CA GLU A 57 -5.84 -11.40 -11.43
C GLU A 57 -6.34 -12.75 -10.89
N ARG A 58 -5.72 -13.87 -11.30
CA ARG A 58 -6.08 -15.20 -10.79
C ARG A 58 -5.40 -15.55 -9.47
N ARG A 59 -4.15 -15.13 -9.29
CA ARG A 59 -3.29 -15.58 -8.19
C ARG A 59 -3.45 -14.73 -6.93
N TYR A 60 -3.63 -13.42 -7.08
CA TYR A 60 -3.58 -12.47 -5.97
C TYR A 60 -4.94 -11.84 -5.68
N PRO A 61 -5.29 -11.69 -4.40
CA PRO A 61 -6.43 -10.87 -4.00
C PRO A 61 -6.39 -9.46 -4.57
N ALA A 62 -7.57 -8.87 -4.83
CA ALA A 62 -7.69 -7.54 -5.41
C ALA A 62 -7.00 -6.43 -4.58
N TYR A 63 -6.92 -6.60 -3.26
CA TYR A 63 -6.28 -5.62 -2.36
C TYR A 63 -4.78 -5.45 -2.62
N TYR A 64 -4.13 -6.39 -3.31
CA TYR A 64 -2.72 -6.25 -3.70
C TYR A 64 -2.50 -5.24 -4.83
N GLY A 65 -3.55 -4.83 -5.54
CA GLY A 65 -3.46 -3.78 -6.57
C GLY A 65 -2.76 -4.19 -7.87
N TYR A 66 -2.41 -5.46 -8.06
CA TYR A 66 -1.82 -5.96 -9.32
C TYR A 66 -2.85 -6.19 -10.44
N SER A 67 -4.14 -6.26 -10.09
CA SER A 67 -5.22 -6.40 -11.07
C SER A 67 -5.39 -5.13 -11.89
N ARG A 68 -6.02 -5.25 -13.07
CA ARG A 68 -6.38 -4.06 -13.84
C ARG A 68 -7.22 -3.11 -12.98
N PRO A 69 -6.98 -1.79 -13.05
CA PRO A 69 -7.84 -0.84 -12.38
C PRO A 69 -9.25 -1.02 -12.90
N ARG A 70 -10.21 -1.23 -11.99
CA ARG A 70 -11.61 -1.20 -12.35
C ARG A 70 -11.90 0.21 -12.82
N ALA A 71 -12.53 0.37 -13.97
CA ALA A 71 -13.03 1.68 -14.37
C ALA A 71 -13.85 2.24 -13.21
N ALA A 72 -13.55 3.48 -12.79
CA ALA A 72 -14.36 4.14 -11.77
C ALA A 72 -15.81 4.07 -12.24
N ALA A 73 -16.69 3.55 -11.39
CA ALA A 73 -18.12 3.60 -11.70
C ALA A 73 -18.44 5.07 -11.95
N ARG A 74 -18.96 5.38 -13.15
CA ARG A 74 -19.48 6.72 -13.42
C ARG A 74 -20.59 6.96 -12.42
N VAL A 75 -20.31 7.78 -11.41
CA VAL A 75 -21.33 8.33 -10.54
C VAL A 75 -22.21 9.17 -11.44
N ARG A 76 -23.45 8.71 -11.67
CA ARG A 76 -24.49 9.50 -12.35
C ARG A 76 -25.03 10.53 -11.38
#